data_AF-A0A943R117-F1
#
_entry.id   AF-A0A943R117-F1
#
_cell.length_a   1.000
_cell.length_b   1.000
_cell.length_c   1.000
_cell.angle_alpha   90.00
_cell.angle_beta   90.00
_cell.angle_gamma   90.00
#
_symmetry.space_group_name_H-M   'P 1'
#
loop_
_entity.id
_entity.type
_entity.pdbx_description
1 polymer ?
#
loop_
_entity_poly.entity_id
_entity_poly.type
_entity_poly.pdbx_seq_one_letter_code
_entity_poly.pdbx_strand_id
1 'polypeptide(L)'
;MNTTSLKIGSLFSGYGGLDIATANTFGGQLAWWSDIEPGPKKIMSHHHPHAPNLEDITRIDWHEVEPVDIIAGGSPCQDLSTAGKRQGMKTGTRSGLWASMADAIDTIKPRLVVWENVLGALSSEAVSSMEQCEFCVGNSAPTLRALGRVLGDLTEIGYYAGWKTLRASSIGAVHHRERVFVLAIRNDVPAHAVRVRQYGGVMAASKADRLGYQVKLSFQLFELFPAA
;
A
#
# COMPACT_ATOMS: atom_id res chain seq x y z
N MET A 1 -25.69 -7.63 15.36
CA MET A 1 -25.26 -8.10 14.03
C MET A 1 -23.77 -8.42 14.13
N ASN A 2 -23.38 -9.66 13.87
CA ASN A 2 -21.99 -10.10 13.90
C ASN A 2 -21.26 -9.40 12.74
N THR A 3 -20.60 -8.27 12.99
CA THR A 3 -19.70 -7.69 11.99
C THR A 3 -18.47 -8.59 11.94
N THR A 4 -18.40 -9.46 10.96
CA THR A 4 -17.19 -10.22 10.64
C THR A 4 -16.02 -9.24 10.54
N SER A 5 -14.96 -9.51 11.29
CA SER A 5 -13.73 -8.71 11.25
C SER A 5 -13.17 -8.73 9.82
N LEU A 6 -12.74 -7.56 9.31
CA LEU A 6 -12.10 -7.47 8.00
C LEU A 6 -10.88 -8.40 7.94
N LYS A 7 -10.66 -9.02 6.79
CA LYS A 7 -9.50 -9.85 6.52
C LYS A 7 -8.43 -9.06 5.78
N ILE A 8 -7.19 -9.17 6.24
CA ILE A 8 -6.04 -8.46 5.67
C ILE A 8 -5.08 -9.49 5.09
N GLY A 9 -4.72 -9.32 3.83
CA GLY A 9 -3.59 -10.00 3.19
C GLY A 9 -2.39 -9.07 3.15
N SER A 10 -1.26 -9.49 3.72
CA SER A 10 -0.02 -8.71 3.71
C SER A 10 1.00 -9.24 2.71
N LEU A 11 1.55 -8.36 1.89
CA LEU A 11 2.58 -8.65 0.90
C LEU A 11 3.84 -7.85 1.22
N PHE A 12 5.01 -8.49 1.11
CA PHE A 12 6.29 -7.87 1.51
C PHE A 12 6.25 -7.41 2.98
N SER A 13 5.73 -8.29 3.83
CA SER A 13 5.27 -7.98 5.19
C SER A 13 6.38 -7.41 6.07
N GLY A 14 7.64 -7.83 5.85
CA GLY A 14 8.77 -7.39 6.64
C GLY A 14 8.56 -7.71 8.12
N TYR A 15 8.67 -6.70 8.98
CA TYR A 15 8.41 -6.85 10.42
C TYR A 15 6.93 -6.63 10.81
N GLY A 16 6.03 -6.41 9.85
CA GLY A 16 4.59 -6.21 10.08
C GLY A 16 4.17 -4.77 10.40
N GLY A 17 5.04 -3.78 10.19
CA GLY A 17 4.73 -2.38 10.53
C GLY A 17 3.53 -1.81 9.76
N LEU A 18 3.44 -2.10 8.45
CA LEU A 18 2.31 -1.67 7.63
C LEU A 18 1.02 -2.41 7.99
N ASP A 19 1.15 -3.67 8.43
CA ASP A 19 0.04 -4.54 8.83
C ASP A 19 -0.64 -3.98 10.08
N ILE A 20 0.16 -3.62 11.08
CA ILE A 20 -0.32 -2.97 12.31
C ILE A 20 -1.01 -1.64 11.98
N ALA A 21 -0.42 -0.82 11.11
CA ALA A 21 -1.01 0.45 10.69
C ALA A 21 -2.36 0.23 9.99
N THR A 22 -2.44 -0.75 9.09
CA THR A 22 -3.65 -1.10 8.33
C THR A 22 -4.74 -1.60 9.26
N ALA A 23 -4.44 -2.58 10.13
CA ALA A 23 -5.38 -3.13 11.10
C ALA A 23 -5.88 -2.08 12.10
N ASN A 24 -5.00 -1.18 12.56
CA ASN A 24 -5.40 -0.08 13.45
C ASN A 24 -6.29 0.95 12.75
N THR A 25 -6.03 1.23 11.48
CA THR A 25 -6.74 2.26 10.71
C THR A 25 -8.11 1.79 10.24
N PHE A 26 -8.21 0.58 9.69
CA PHE A 26 -9.45 0.08 9.08
C PHE A 26 -10.15 -0.97 9.94
N GLY A 27 -9.47 -1.48 10.97
CA GLY A 27 -9.87 -2.72 11.63
C GLY A 27 -9.47 -3.93 10.80
N GLY A 28 -9.54 -5.09 11.42
CA GLY A 28 -9.31 -6.37 10.76
C GLY A 28 -8.24 -7.21 11.43
N GLN A 29 -8.01 -8.39 10.86
CA GLN A 29 -7.01 -9.35 11.27
C GLN A 29 -6.29 -9.88 10.04
N LEU A 30 -5.02 -10.25 10.20
CA LEU A 30 -4.27 -10.89 9.13
C LEU A 30 -4.85 -12.27 8.86
N ALA A 31 -5.31 -12.49 7.64
CA ALA A 31 -5.69 -13.81 7.14
C ALA A 31 -4.46 -14.57 6.68
N TRP A 32 -3.52 -13.88 6.02
CA TRP A 32 -2.24 -14.43 5.56
C TRP A 32 -1.23 -13.31 5.35
N TRP A 33 0.05 -13.69 5.24
CA TRP A 33 1.14 -12.78 4.93
C TRP A 33 2.13 -13.44 3.96
N SER A 34 2.93 -12.65 3.24
CA SER A 34 3.95 -13.14 2.31
C SER A 34 5.27 -12.42 2.57
N ASP A 35 6.31 -13.20 2.89
CA ASP A 35 7.70 -12.75 2.91
C ASP A 35 8.65 -13.94 2.74
N ILE A 36 9.76 -13.74 2.01
CA ILE A 36 10.78 -14.77 1.76
C ILE A 36 11.95 -14.69 2.73
N GLU A 37 12.16 -13.53 3.36
CA GLU A 37 13.35 -13.25 4.14
C GLU A 37 13.28 -13.95 5.52
N PRO A 38 14.34 -14.64 5.97
CA PRO A 38 14.33 -15.38 7.23
C PRO A 38 14.02 -14.52 8.47
N GLY A 39 14.45 -13.25 8.46
CA GLY A 39 14.21 -12.29 9.54
C GLY A 39 12.72 -11.96 9.71
N PRO A 40 12.07 -11.35 8.69
CA PRO A 40 10.62 -11.19 8.60
C PRO A 40 9.85 -12.43 9.00
N LYS A 41 10.21 -13.61 8.46
CA LYS A 41 9.54 -14.86 8.81
C LYS A 41 9.54 -15.15 10.31
N LYS A 42 10.68 -14.98 10.97
CA LYS A 42 10.80 -15.22 12.41
C LYS A 42 9.94 -14.26 13.23
N ILE A 43 9.89 -12.99 12.84
CA ILE A 43 9.11 -11.94 13.53
C ILE A 43 7.62 -12.18 13.31
N MET A 44 7.20 -12.36 12.05
CA MET A 44 5.80 -12.54 11.68
C MET A 44 5.23 -13.82 12.26
N SER A 45 5.94 -14.96 12.21
CA SER A 45 5.46 -16.20 12.84
C SER A 45 5.31 -16.10 14.36
N HIS A 46 6.10 -15.25 15.02
CA HIS A 46 5.95 -15.02 16.46
C HIS A 46 4.72 -14.15 16.79
N HIS A 47 4.47 -13.09 16.02
CA HIS A 47 3.36 -12.17 16.27
C HIS A 47 2.01 -12.63 15.68
N HIS A 48 2.06 -13.42 14.62
CA HIS A 48 0.90 -13.89 13.85
C HIS A 48 0.93 -15.41 13.66
N PRO A 49 0.96 -16.22 14.74
CA PRO A 49 1.10 -17.68 14.64
C PRO A 49 -0.09 -18.38 13.94
N HIS A 50 -1.22 -17.67 13.78
CA HIS A 50 -2.42 -18.19 13.14
C HIS A 50 -2.55 -17.82 11.66
N ALA A 51 -1.77 -16.85 11.17
CA ALA A 51 -1.78 -16.44 9.78
C ALA A 51 -0.63 -17.14 9.04
N PRO A 52 -0.89 -17.93 7.98
CA PRO A 52 0.16 -18.60 7.23
C PRO A 52 1.03 -17.61 6.45
N ASN A 53 2.31 -17.97 6.31
CA ASN A 53 3.19 -17.36 5.32
C ASN A 53 2.95 -18.01 3.95
N LEU A 54 2.65 -17.21 2.94
CA LEU A 54 2.48 -17.65 1.56
C LEU A 54 3.79 -17.68 0.76
N GLU A 55 4.92 -17.31 1.38
CA GLU A 55 6.25 -17.41 0.78
C GLU A 55 6.43 -16.46 -0.44
N ASP A 56 7.12 -16.91 -1.48
CA ASP A 56 7.49 -16.12 -2.66
C ASP A 56 6.26 -15.72 -3.49
N ILE A 57 5.96 -14.43 -3.46
CA ILE A 57 4.84 -13.80 -4.18
C ILE A 57 4.76 -14.17 -5.67
N THR A 58 5.90 -14.47 -6.30
CA THR A 58 5.96 -14.80 -7.74
C THR A 58 5.50 -16.22 -8.06
N ARG A 59 5.26 -17.04 -7.03
CA ARG A 59 4.92 -18.47 -7.14
C ARG A 59 3.55 -18.82 -6.58
N ILE A 60 2.83 -17.83 -6.06
CA ILE A 60 1.52 -18.00 -5.43
C ILE A 60 0.46 -18.07 -6.53
N ASP A 61 -0.40 -19.08 -6.47
CA ASP A 61 -1.65 -19.08 -7.23
C ASP A 61 -2.73 -18.34 -6.43
N TRP A 62 -3.01 -17.10 -6.83
CA TRP A 62 -3.96 -16.23 -6.13
C TRP A 62 -5.41 -16.72 -6.21
N HIS A 63 -5.73 -17.64 -7.12
CA HIS A 63 -7.07 -18.24 -7.18
C HIS A 63 -7.33 -19.23 -6.05
N GLU A 64 -6.27 -19.79 -5.44
CA GLU A 64 -6.36 -20.75 -4.33
C GLU A 64 -6.18 -20.10 -2.95
N VAL A 65 -5.80 -18.82 -2.92
CA VAL A 65 -5.57 -18.07 -1.68
C VAL A 65 -6.90 -17.61 -1.08
N GLU A 66 -6.98 -17.64 0.26
CA GLU A 66 -8.15 -17.14 0.99
C GLU A 66 -8.45 -15.67 0.63
N PRO A 67 -9.68 -15.34 0.18
CA PRO A 67 -10.04 -13.96 -0.15
C PRO A 67 -9.95 -13.02 1.06
N VAL A 68 -9.49 -11.79 0.81
CA VAL A 68 -9.30 -10.74 1.82
C VAL A 68 -10.01 -9.45 1.43
N ASP A 69 -10.39 -8.67 2.44
CA ASP A 69 -11.01 -7.36 2.22
C ASP A 69 -9.97 -6.28 1.91
N ILE A 70 -8.76 -6.42 2.45
CA ILE A 70 -7.67 -5.45 2.32
C ILE A 70 -6.40 -6.18 1.88
N ILE A 71 -5.73 -5.67 0.85
CA ILE A 71 -4.33 -6.02 0.57
C ILE A 71 -3.43 -4.86 0.99
N ALA A 72 -2.43 -5.13 1.81
CA ALA A 72 -1.41 -4.17 2.20
C ALA A 72 -0.03 -4.64 1.74
N GLY A 73 0.82 -3.73 1.23
CA GLY A 73 2.19 -4.11 0.94
C GLY A 73 3.14 -2.96 0.65
N GLY A 74 4.37 -3.07 1.16
CA GLY A 74 5.48 -2.16 0.85
C GLY A 74 6.41 -2.78 -0.18
N SER A 75 6.08 -2.67 -1.47
CA SER A 75 6.85 -3.39 -2.50
C SER A 75 8.33 -2.97 -2.53
N PRO A 76 9.26 -3.88 -2.87
CA PRO A 76 10.69 -3.66 -2.68
C PRO A 76 11.17 -2.37 -3.38
N CYS A 77 11.75 -1.46 -2.62
CA CYS A 77 12.09 -0.09 -3.06
C CYS A 77 13.57 0.10 -3.48
N GLN A 78 14.36 -0.98 -3.49
CA GLN A 78 15.81 -0.92 -3.66
C GLN A 78 16.21 -0.33 -5.02
N ASP A 79 15.39 -0.53 -6.06
CA ASP A 79 15.62 0.03 -7.39
C ASP A 79 14.95 1.40 -7.60
N LEU A 80 14.25 1.91 -6.57
CA LEU A 80 13.60 3.23 -6.56
C LEU A 80 14.35 4.27 -5.70
N SER A 81 15.17 3.83 -4.75
CA SER A 81 15.91 4.69 -3.85
C SER A 81 17.12 5.35 -4.52
N THR A 82 17.43 6.59 -4.13
CA THR A 82 18.68 7.30 -4.49
C THR A 82 19.94 6.58 -3.99
N ALA A 83 19.81 5.74 -2.96
CA ALA A 83 20.90 4.93 -2.42
C ALA A 83 21.09 3.58 -3.15
N GLY A 84 20.23 3.25 -4.11
CA GLY A 84 20.28 2.03 -4.92
C GLY A 84 20.74 2.28 -6.36
N LYS A 85 20.72 1.23 -7.19
CA LYS A 85 21.16 1.30 -8.61
C LYS A 85 20.18 2.01 -9.55
N ARG A 86 19.04 2.49 -9.03
CA ARG A 86 17.97 3.19 -9.77
C ARG A 86 17.53 2.47 -11.05
N GLN A 87 17.46 1.14 -11.02
CA GLN A 87 17.06 0.34 -12.19
C GLN A 87 15.56 0.48 -12.53
N GLY A 88 14.79 1.10 -11.63
CA GLY A 88 13.38 1.40 -11.83
C GLY A 88 12.46 0.20 -11.61
N MET A 89 11.20 0.37 -11.98
CA MET A 89 10.17 -0.67 -11.87
C MET A 89 9.97 -1.38 -13.22
N LYS A 90 10.77 -2.43 -13.47
CA LYS A 90 10.80 -3.21 -14.74
C LYS A 90 10.83 -4.72 -14.48
N THR A 91 10.42 -5.54 -15.45
CA THR A 91 10.51 -7.01 -15.35
C THR A 91 11.94 -7.44 -14.98
N GLY A 92 12.07 -8.31 -13.98
CA GLY A 92 13.38 -8.81 -13.49
C GLY A 92 14.09 -7.93 -12.45
N THR A 93 13.56 -6.74 -12.11
CA THR A 93 14.06 -5.91 -11.00
C THR A 93 13.34 -6.23 -9.69
N ARG A 94 13.92 -5.90 -8.53
CA ARG A 94 13.25 -6.10 -7.23
C ARG A 94 12.01 -5.23 -7.13
N SER A 95 12.09 -3.99 -7.61
CA SER A 95 10.92 -3.10 -7.67
C SER A 95 9.87 -3.56 -8.68
N GLY A 96 10.28 -4.34 -9.69
CA GLY A 96 9.38 -5.03 -10.61
C GLY A 96 8.41 -6.01 -9.95
N LEU A 97 8.66 -6.43 -8.71
CA LEU A 97 7.72 -7.25 -7.91
C LEU A 97 6.39 -6.53 -7.60
N TRP A 98 6.28 -5.23 -7.89
CA TRP A 98 4.97 -4.57 -8.02
C TRP A 98 4.04 -5.32 -8.98
N ALA A 99 4.54 -5.87 -10.09
CA ALA A 99 3.71 -6.63 -11.03
C ALA A 99 3.01 -7.81 -10.34
N SER A 100 3.75 -8.61 -9.56
CA SER A 100 3.17 -9.72 -8.80
C SER A 100 2.16 -9.27 -7.73
N MET A 101 2.34 -8.09 -7.16
CA MET A 101 1.35 -7.49 -6.26
C MET A 101 0.11 -7.02 -7.02
N ALA A 102 0.28 -6.42 -8.21
CA ALA A 102 -0.83 -6.03 -9.06
C ALA A 102 -1.63 -7.25 -9.52
N ASP A 103 -0.97 -8.35 -9.88
CA ASP A 103 -1.61 -9.63 -10.21
C ASP A 103 -2.44 -10.15 -9.01
N ALA A 104 -1.88 -10.12 -7.80
CA ALA A 104 -2.62 -10.50 -6.59
C ALA A 104 -3.88 -9.65 -6.38
N ILE A 105 -3.77 -8.32 -6.55
CA ILE A 105 -4.89 -7.39 -6.41
C ILE A 105 -5.94 -7.62 -7.50
N ASP A 106 -5.51 -7.89 -8.73
CA ASP A 106 -6.40 -8.12 -9.86
C ASP A 106 -7.15 -9.45 -9.72
N THR A 107 -6.50 -10.50 -9.23
CA THR A 107 -7.13 -11.80 -9.00
C THR A 107 -8.05 -11.79 -7.76
N ILE A 108 -7.57 -11.31 -6.61
CA ILE A 108 -8.33 -11.35 -5.35
C ILE A 108 -9.44 -10.29 -5.32
N LYS A 109 -9.23 -9.16 -6.01
CA LYS A 109 -10.12 -8.00 -5.99
C LYS A 109 -10.49 -7.54 -4.57
N PRO A 110 -9.52 -7.24 -3.67
CA PRO A 110 -9.83 -6.70 -2.34
C PRO A 110 -10.63 -5.39 -2.45
N ARG A 111 -11.36 -5.04 -1.39
CA ARG A 111 -12.11 -3.78 -1.35
C ARG A 111 -11.21 -2.56 -1.21
N LEU A 112 -10.06 -2.73 -0.56
CA LEU A 112 -9.09 -1.69 -0.28
C LEU A 112 -7.66 -2.21 -0.53
N VAL A 113 -6.82 -1.35 -1.11
CA VAL A 113 -5.38 -1.58 -1.26
C VAL A 113 -4.63 -0.50 -0.51
N VAL A 114 -3.61 -0.90 0.26
CA VAL A 114 -2.65 -0.01 0.90
C VAL A 114 -1.27 -0.31 0.34
N TRP A 115 -0.65 0.68 -0.28
CA TRP A 115 0.72 0.56 -0.77
C TRP A 115 1.63 1.61 -0.16
N GLU A 116 2.81 1.19 0.30
CA GLU A 116 3.84 2.07 0.85
C GLU A 116 5.11 2.01 0.02
N ASN A 117 5.75 3.16 -0.16
CA ASN A 117 7.09 3.19 -0.75
C ASN A 117 7.90 4.42 -0.36
N VAL A 118 9.17 4.42 -0.74
CA VAL A 118 10.07 5.57 -0.57
C VAL A 118 9.68 6.73 -1.48
N LEU A 119 10.01 7.97 -1.08
CA LEU A 119 9.82 9.16 -1.92
C LEU A 119 10.46 9.05 -3.31
N GLY A 120 11.51 8.23 -3.44
CA GLY A 120 12.12 7.90 -4.73
C GLY A 120 11.11 7.43 -5.77
N ALA A 121 9.99 6.82 -5.36
CA ALA A 121 8.90 6.42 -6.25
C ALA A 121 8.27 7.59 -7.04
N LEU A 122 8.35 8.83 -6.53
CA LEU A 122 7.89 10.04 -7.24
C LEU A 122 8.81 10.42 -8.41
N SER A 123 10.04 9.92 -8.44
CA SER A 123 11.09 10.38 -9.35
C SER A 123 11.77 9.25 -10.14
N SER A 124 11.66 8.01 -9.69
CA SER A 124 12.27 6.85 -10.32
C SER A 124 11.44 6.35 -11.50
N GLU A 125 12.13 5.90 -12.54
CA GLU A 125 11.53 5.45 -13.79
C GLU A 125 10.81 4.10 -13.63
N ALA A 126 9.75 3.90 -14.40
CA ALA A 126 8.97 2.68 -14.43
C ALA A 126 8.45 2.39 -15.84
N VAL A 127 8.15 1.12 -16.09
CA VAL A 127 7.53 0.66 -17.34
C VAL A 127 6.22 -0.02 -16.99
N SER A 128 5.13 0.44 -17.57
CA SER A 128 3.79 -0.19 -17.51
C SER A 128 3.40 -0.66 -18.92
N SER A 129 2.45 -1.59 -18.99
CA SER A 129 1.76 -2.01 -20.21
C SER A 129 0.87 -0.91 -20.80
N MET A 130 0.51 0.10 -20.00
CA MET A 130 -0.40 1.20 -20.33
C MET A 130 0.18 2.19 -21.35
N GLU A 131 0.56 1.71 -22.54
CA GLU A 131 1.04 2.42 -23.74
C GLU A 131 2.54 2.34 -24.04
N GLN A 132 2.94 1.20 -24.63
CA GLN A 132 3.98 1.23 -25.67
C GLN A 132 3.30 1.41 -27.04
N CYS A 133 2.88 2.64 -27.35
CA CYS A 133 2.34 2.99 -28.65
C CYS A 133 3.25 4.07 -29.28
N GLU A 134 3.77 3.79 -30.47
CA GLU A 134 4.69 4.65 -31.25
C GLU A 134 4.15 6.08 -31.47
N PHE A 135 2.83 6.26 -31.37
CA PHE A 135 2.15 7.54 -31.58
C PHE A 135 1.61 8.19 -30.29
N CYS A 136 1.53 7.45 -29.19
CA CYS A 136 0.72 7.88 -28.05
C CYS A 136 1.58 8.60 -26.99
N VAL A 137 2.82 8.15 -26.73
CA VAL A 137 3.72 8.88 -25.83
C VAL A 137 5.21 8.57 -26.09
N GLY A 138 5.87 9.40 -26.92
CA GLY A 138 7.32 9.63 -26.91
C GLY A 138 8.24 8.45 -27.28
N ASN A 139 9.03 8.61 -28.34
CA ASN A 139 10.02 7.63 -28.73
C ASN A 139 11.21 7.58 -27.74
N SER A 140 11.38 6.42 -27.09
CA SER A 140 12.65 5.85 -26.55
C SER A 140 13.03 5.99 -25.06
N ALA A 141 12.16 6.46 -24.14
CA ALA A 141 12.47 6.48 -22.69
C ALA A 141 11.28 5.98 -21.83
N PRO A 142 11.48 5.44 -20.61
CA PRO A 142 10.37 5.07 -19.73
C PRO A 142 9.50 6.30 -19.42
N THR A 143 8.27 6.28 -19.92
CA THR A 143 7.32 7.39 -19.90
C THR A 143 6.77 7.67 -18.49
N LEU A 144 6.85 6.71 -17.57
CA LEU A 144 6.20 6.77 -16.27
C LEU A 144 7.21 6.82 -15.11
N ARG A 145 6.81 7.51 -14.05
CA ARG A 145 7.42 7.37 -12.73
C ARG A 145 6.82 6.15 -12.02
N ALA A 146 7.53 5.56 -11.06
CA ALA A 146 7.06 4.39 -10.32
C ALA A 146 5.70 4.61 -9.64
N LEU A 147 5.45 5.77 -9.04
CA LEU A 147 4.11 6.10 -8.55
C LEU A 147 3.09 6.17 -9.70
N GLY A 148 3.45 6.76 -10.83
CA GLY A 148 2.56 6.85 -11.99
C GLY A 148 2.17 5.48 -12.53
N ARG A 149 3.12 4.53 -12.57
CA ARG A 149 2.83 3.13 -12.87
C ARG A 149 1.85 2.51 -11.87
N VAL A 150 2.12 2.63 -10.57
CA VAL A 150 1.24 2.07 -9.51
C VAL A 150 -0.19 2.60 -9.64
N LEU A 151 -0.35 3.91 -9.82
CA LEU A 151 -1.67 4.53 -9.97
C LEU A 151 -2.36 4.12 -11.27
N GLY A 152 -1.63 4.05 -12.39
CA GLY A 152 -2.14 3.62 -13.68
C GLY A 152 -2.61 2.17 -13.66
N ASP A 153 -1.75 1.26 -13.19
CA ASP A 153 -2.05 -0.17 -13.07
C ASP A 153 -3.29 -0.40 -12.16
N LEU A 154 -3.38 0.31 -11.02
CA LEU A 154 -4.56 0.23 -10.12
C LEU A 154 -5.85 0.75 -10.78
N THR A 155 -5.75 1.83 -11.56
CA THR A 155 -6.89 2.39 -12.30
C THR A 155 -7.39 1.42 -13.36
N GLU A 156 -6.46 0.79 -14.10
CA GLU A 156 -6.77 -0.20 -15.14
C GLU A 156 -7.53 -1.41 -14.57
N ILE A 157 -7.14 -1.89 -13.39
CA ILE A 157 -7.80 -3.05 -12.74
C ILE A 157 -9.04 -2.69 -11.89
N GLY A 158 -9.51 -1.45 -11.99
CA GLY A 158 -10.81 -1.03 -11.45
C GLY A 158 -10.79 -0.42 -10.04
N TYR A 159 -9.74 0.32 -9.70
CA TYR A 159 -9.64 1.03 -8.43
C TYR A 159 -9.49 2.54 -8.64
N TYR A 160 -10.12 3.31 -7.77
CA TYR A 160 -9.76 4.70 -7.56
C TYR A 160 -8.58 4.73 -6.59
N ALA A 161 -7.50 5.42 -6.92
CA ALA A 161 -6.33 5.54 -6.05
C ALA A 161 -6.01 7.00 -5.70
N GLY A 162 -5.82 7.26 -4.40
CA GLY A 162 -5.28 8.52 -3.87
C GLY A 162 -3.95 8.28 -3.18
N TRP A 163 -3.07 9.29 -3.17
CA TRP A 163 -1.76 9.17 -2.51
C TRP A 163 -1.41 10.38 -1.67
N LYS A 164 -0.52 10.16 -0.70
CA LYS A 164 0.04 11.22 0.14
C LYS A 164 1.44 10.89 0.60
N THR A 165 2.28 11.90 0.70
CA THR A 165 3.58 11.79 1.37
C THR A 165 3.43 12.13 2.85
N LEU A 166 3.99 11.28 3.71
CA LEU A 166 4.01 11.49 5.15
C LEU A 166 5.42 11.25 5.68
N ARG A 167 5.89 12.22 6.45
CA ARG A 167 7.11 12.11 7.23
C ARG A 167 6.77 11.65 8.63
N ALA A 168 7.54 10.68 9.14
CA ALA A 168 7.34 10.17 10.50
C ALA A 168 7.44 11.27 11.57
N SER A 169 8.33 12.26 11.39
CA SER A 169 8.42 13.41 12.30
C SER A 169 7.19 14.32 12.29
N SER A 170 6.41 14.34 11.19
CA SER A 170 5.16 15.11 11.13
C SER A 170 4.04 14.50 11.99
N ILE A 171 4.22 13.26 12.46
CA ILE A 171 3.31 12.55 13.35
C ILE A 171 3.96 12.19 14.69
N GLY A 172 5.07 12.87 15.04
CA GLY A 172 5.70 12.77 16.37
C GLY A 172 6.86 11.80 16.51
N ALA A 173 7.28 11.11 15.44
CA ALA A 173 8.48 10.26 15.51
C ALA A 173 9.78 11.08 15.50
N VAL A 174 10.82 10.59 16.17
CA VAL A 174 12.13 11.28 16.27
C VAL A 174 13.03 11.11 15.04
N HIS A 175 12.48 10.76 13.87
CA HIS A 175 13.25 10.54 12.65
C HIS A 175 12.54 11.09 11.39
N HIS A 176 13.33 11.50 10.39
CA HIS A 176 12.86 12.12 9.15
C HIS A 176 12.43 11.10 8.07
N ARG A 177 12.00 9.90 8.46
CA ARG A 177 11.64 8.87 7.46
C ARG A 177 10.37 9.31 6.75
N GLU A 178 10.51 9.68 5.49
CA GLU A 178 9.42 10.16 4.65
C GLU A 178 9.08 9.13 3.59
N ARG A 179 7.79 8.86 3.43
CA ARG A 179 7.24 7.79 2.60
C ARG A 179 6.01 8.27 1.85
N VAL A 180 5.80 7.70 0.67
CA VAL A 180 4.55 7.83 -0.07
C VAL A 180 3.65 6.66 0.32
N PHE A 181 2.39 6.97 0.58
CA PHE A 181 1.34 6.02 0.82
C PHE A 181 0.28 6.18 -0.27
N VAL A 182 -0.15 5.08 -0.85
CA VAL A 182 -1.28 5.00 -1.77
C VAL A 182 -2.39 4.23 -1.08
N LEU A 183 -3.60 4.77 -1.14
CA LEU A 183 -4.83 4.09 -0.78
C LEU A 183 -5.67 3.95 -2.03
N ALA A 184 -6.09 2.73 -2.35
CA ALA A 184 -6.94 2.47 -3.50
C ALA A 184 -8.22 1.75 -3.09
N ILE A 185 -9.37 2.24 -3.53
CA ILE A 185 -10.70 1.68 -3.24
C ILE A 185 -11.25 1.14 -4.55
N ARG A 186 -11.77 -0.08 -4.52
CA ARG A 186 -12.38 -0.72 -5.70
C ARG A 186 -13.60 0.08 -6.15
N ASN A 187 -13.77 0.30 -7.45
CA ASN A 187 -14.73 1.27 -8.00
C ASN A 187 -16.21 1.00 -7.64
N ASP A 188 -16.56 -0.25 -7.37
CA ASP A 188 -17.91 -0.68 -6.95
C ASP A 188 -18.15 -0.56 -5.45
N VAL A 189 -17.12 -0.25 -4.66
CA VAL A 189 -17.23 -0.06 -3.20
C VAL A 189 -17.59 1.39 -2.94
N PRO A 190 -18.76 1.67 -2.34
CA PRO A 190 -19.12 3.04 -1.99
C PRO A 190 -18.08 3.63 -1.02
N ALA A 191 -17.64 4.87 -1.24
CA ALA A 191 -16.60 5.50 -0.41
C ALA A 191 -16.94 5.49 1.09
N HIS A 192 -18.23 5.64 1.44
CA HIS A 192 -18.72 5.58 2.82
C HIS A 192 -18.67 4.17 3.46
N ALA A 193 -18.46 3.12 2.66
CA ALA A 193 -18.35 1.75 3.13
C ALA A 193 -16.95 1.43 3.69
N VAL A 194 -15.94 2.27 3.41
CA VAL A 194 -14.61 2.19 4.04
C VAL A 194 -14.62 3.03 5.31
N ARG A 195 -14.75 2.37 6.47
CA ARG A 195 -14.74 3.05 7.77
C ARG A 195 -13.31 3.11 8.31
N VAL A 196 -12.85 4.33 8.57
CA VAL A 196 -11.61 4.56 9.33
C VAL A 196 -11.95 4.52 10.81
N ARG A 197 -11.24 3.71 11.58
CA ARG A 197 -11.34 3.71 13.05
C ARG A 197 -10.83 5.04 13.57
N GLN A 198 -11.66 5.73 14.33
CA GLN A 198 -11.26 6.93 15.05
C GLN A 198 -10.34 6.51 16.22
N TYR A 199 -9.12 7.05 16.26
CA TYR A 199 -8.23 6.86 17.42
C TYR A 199 -8.73 7.74 18.57
N GLY A 200 -8.92 7.15 19.76
CA GLY A 200 -9.61 7.73 20.91
C GLY A 200 -8.95 8.96 21.56
N GLY A 201 -9.76 9.73 22.29
CA GLY A 201 -9.39 10.97 22.99
C GLY A 201 -8.93 10.82 24.44
N VAL A 202 -8.60 12.00 24.99
CA VAL A 202 -8.27 12.41 26.39
C VAL A 202 -6.78 12.57 26.75
N MET A 203 -6.36 13.85 26.70
CA MET A 203 -5.46 14.61 27.60
C MET A 203 -3.93 14.62 27.38
N ALA A 204 -3.50 15.54 26.52
CA ALA A 204 -2.71 16.67 26.99
C ALA A 204 -3.30 17.97 26.39
N ALA A 205 -4.35 18.48 27.04
CA ALA A 205 -4.83 19.83 26.81
C ALA A 205 -3.79 20.82 27.35
N SER A 206 -2.72 21.07 26.58
CA SER A 206 -2.07 22.38 26.55
C SER A 206 -1.16 22.45 25.31
N LYS A 207 -1.29 23.56 24.57
CA LYS A 207 -0.54 23.98 23.38
C LYS A 207 -0.89 23.42 21.99
N ALA A 208 -1.62 22.31 21.84
CA ALA A 208 -1.97 21.79 20.51
C ALA A 208 -3.21 22.45 19.86
N ASP A 209 -3.99 23.24 20.62
CA ASP A 209 -5.24 23.87 20.14
C ASP A 209 -5.04 24.99 19.10
N ARG A 210 -3.81 25.36 18.75
CA ARG A 210 -3.54 26.36 17.69
C ARG A 210 -3.31 25.78 16.30
N LEU A 211 -3.32 24.47 16.11
CA LEU A 211 -2.83 23.87 14.87
C LEU A 211 -3.75 22.83 14.19
N GLY A 212 -4.97 22.59 14.72
CA GLY A 212 -6.05 21.97 13.93
C GLY A 212 -5.78 20.55 13.40
N TYR A 213 -4.94 19.76 14.07
CA TYR A 213 -4.51 18.44 13.58
C TYR A 213 -5.41 17.25 13.99
N GLN A 214 -6.31 17.40 14.96
CA GLN A 214 -7.04 16.25 15.54
C GLN A 214 -8.29 15.80 14.75
N VAL A 215 -8.78 16.58 13.77
CA VAL A 215 -9.97 16.23 12.96
C VAL A 215 -9.60 15.91 11.50
N LYS A 216 -8.33 16.05 11.12
CA LYS A 216 -7.92 16.06 9.70
C LYS A 216 -7.73 14.68 9.05
N LEU A 217 -7.49 13.62 9.82
CA LEU A 217 -7.23 12.28 9.26
C LEU A 217 -8.50 11.58 8.74
N SER A 218 -9.66 11.79 9.39
CA SER A 218 -10.95 11.27 8.92
C SER A 218 -11.49 12.04 7.71
N PHE A 219 -11.24 13.35 7.62
CA PHE A 219 -11.62 14.17 6.45
C PHE A 219 -10.67 14.00 5.26
N GLN A 220 -9.38 13.69 5.47
CA GLN A 220 -8.42 13.56 4.37
C GLN A 220 -8.62 12.32 3.50
N LEU A 221 -9.24 11.24 4.00
CA LEU A 221 -9.64 10.16 3.11
C LEU A 221 -10.67 10.71 2.10
N PHE A 222 -11.69 11.45 2.53
CA PHE A 222 -12.68 12.04 1.61
C PHE A 222 -12.12 13.17 0.72
N GLU A 223 -10.99 13.79 1.06
CA GLU A 223 -10.27 14.71 0.15
C GLU A 223 -9.45 13.97 -0.92
N LEU A 224 -9.09 12.70 -0.67
CA LEU A 224 -8.39 11.86 -1.64
C LEU A 224 -9.34 11.29 -2.70
N PHE A 225 -10.65 11.21 -2.45
CA PHE A 225 -11.65 10.63 -3.35
C PHE A 225 -12.81 11.63 -3.51
N PRO A 226 -13.09 12.21 -4.70
CA PRO A 226 -14.20 13.14 -4.87
C PRO A 226 -15.52 12.45 -4.54
N ALA A 227 -16.41 13.16 -3.86
CA ALA A 227 -17.77 12.68 -3.61
C ALA A 227 -18.47 12.48 -4.96
N ALA A 228 -18.88 11.23 -5.24
CA ALA A 228 -19.80 10.92 -6.33
C ALA A 228 -21.22 11.37 -5.97
#